data_AF-A0A4Q5X401-F1
#
_entry.id   AF-A0A4Q5X401-F1
#
_cell.length_a   1.000
_cell.length_b   1.000
_cell.length_c   1.000
_cell.angle_alpha   90.00
_cell.angle_beta   90.00
_cell.angle_gamma   90.00
#
_symmetry.space_group_name_H-M   'P 1'
#
loop_
_entity.id
_entity.type
_entity.pdbx_description
1 polymer ?
#
loop_
_entity_poly.entity_id
_entity_poly.type
_entity_poly.pdbx_seq_one_letter_code
_entity_poly.pdbx_strand_id
1 'polypeptide(L)'
;MSRSSWLLLLVLALGACSRSEPRGDAPRDCGPSGPVVDTALLAFLSQARSAHHVADAREASGDGAAALRALRGLTEAVKPPGAPPEVEEVLADTRARMADLLSQAGQFDEADAAIAAGLRNAPGPSYFRGHLMEVRGAVEERREKALRGQGRGQEADSARERSLAAYEEAMKIQAEVIDQSLRRAGPAPSASK
;
A
#
# COMPACT_ATOMS: atom_id res chain seq x y z
N MET A 1 -38.88 -22.82 -14.00
CA MET A 1 -39.17 -23.21 -12.59
C MET A 1 -37.89 -22.87 -11.83
N SER A 2 -37.79 -21.99 -10.84
CA SER A 2 -38.75 -21.41 -9.89
C SER A 2 -38.40 -19.94 -9.65
N ARG A 3 -39.43 -19.13 -9.42
CA ARG A 3 -39.38 -17.72 -9.02
C ARG A 3 -39.34 -17.66 -7.49
N SER A 4 -38.46 -16.85 -6.91
CA SER A 4 -38.61 -16.43 -5.51
C SER A 4 -38.37 -14.94 -5.39
N SER A 5 -39.45 -14.20 -5.58
CA SER A 5 -39.67 -12.85 -5.06
C SER A 5 -39.70 -12.90 -3.54
N TRP A 6 -38.91 -12.08 -2.86
CA TRP A 6 -39.21 -11.64 -1.49
C TRP A 6 -39.17 -10.11 -1.44
N LEU A 7 -40.31 -9.59 -1.02
CA LEU A 7 -40.70 -8.18 -0.90
C LEU A 7 -40.44 -7.67 0.53
N LEU A 8 -40.14 -6.38 0.60
CA LEU A 8 -40.60 -5.38 1.60
C LEU A 8 -40.11 -5.43 3.07
N LEU A 9 -39.56 -4.29 3.51
CA LEU A 9 -39.97 -3.41 4.66
C LEU A 9 -38.74 -2.57 5.08
N LEU A 10 -38.58 -1.26 4.82
CA LEU A 10 -39.35 -0.05 5.19
C LEU A 10 -39.25 0.29 6.69
N VAL A 11 -38.33 1.20 7.06
CA VAL A 11 -38.51 2.19 8.16
C VAL A 11 -37.67 3.44 7.87
N LEU A 12 -38.37 4.53 7.55
CA LEU A 12 -37.90 5.92 7.67
C LEU A 12 -37.87 6.30 9.15
N ALA A 13 -36.73 6.80 9.63
CA ALA A 13 -36.65 7.56 10.88
C ALA A 13 -35.98 8.90 10.61
N LEU A 14 -36.81 9.92 10.41
CA LEU A 14 -36.44 11.33 10.39
C LEU A 14 -36.08 11.76 11.82
N GLY A 15 -34.80 11.69 12.16
CA GLY A 15 -34.25 12.28 13.38
C GLY A 15 -33.88 13.74 13.16
N ALA A 16 -34.81 14.66 13.40
CA ALA A 16 -34.56 16.08 13.48
C ALA A 16 -33.80 16.41 14.78
N CYS A 17 -32.49 16.59 14.70
CA CYS A 17 -31.70 17.15 15.78
C CYS A 17 -31.61 18.67 15.64
N SER A 18 -32.05 19.35 16.70
CA SER A 18 -32.05 20.79 16.89
C SER A 18 -30.64 21.39 16.77
N ARG A 19 -30.54 22.45 15.97
CA ARG A 19 -29.33 23.26 15.81
C ARG A 19 -29.29 24.28 16.95
N SER A 20 -28.47 24.02 17.97
CA SER A 20 -28.13 25.02 18.99
C SER A 20 -27.08 25.97 18.41
N GLU A 21 -27.39 27.25 18.28
CA GLU A 21 -26.42 28.28 17.88
C GLU A 21 -25.49 28.61 19.05
N PRO A 22 -24.16 28.47 18.91
CA PRO A 22 -23.23 29.00 19.88
C PRO A 22 -23.14 30.52 19.76
N ARG A 23 -23.38 31.19 20.90
CA ARG A 23 -23.14 32.62 21.13
C ARG A 23 -21.67 32.96 20.86
N GLY A 24 -21.48 34.14 20.27
CA GLY A 24 -20.22 34.58 19.70
C GLY A 24 -19.08 34.73 20.70
N ASP A 25 -18.00 34.02 20.41
CA ASP A 25 -16.64 34.44 20.73
C ASP A 25 -16.09 35.24 19.56
N ALA A 26 -15.41 36.35 19.86
CA ALA A 26 -14.77 37.22 18.88
C ALA A 26 -13.84 36.40 17.95
N PRO A 27 -13.75 36.74 16.65
CA PRO A 27 -12.86 36.03 15.74
C PRO A 27 -11.43 36.21 16.23
N ARG A 28 -10.85 35.11 16.74
CA ARG A 28 -9.40 35.01 16.90
C ARG A 28 -8.82 35.23 15.51
N ASP A 29 -7.97 36.24 15.42
CA ASP A 29 -7.25 36.61 14.21
C ASP A 29 -6.36 35.44 13.79
N CYS A 30 -6.91 34.58 12.92
CA CYS A 30 -6.18 33.55 12.22
C CYS A 30 -5.28 34.26 11.21
N GLY A 31 -4.08 34.66 11.66
CA GLY A 31 -3.01 35.12 10.75
C GLY A 31 -2.87 34.16 9.56
N PRO A 32 -2.40 34.64 8.40
CA PRO A 32 -2.48 33.94 7.13
C PRO A 32 -1.91 32.54 7.29
N SER A 33 -2.83 31.59 7.43
CA SER A 33 -2.52 30.18 7.57
C SER A 33 -1.98 29.82 6.20
N GLY A 34 -0.69 29.51 6.11
CA GLY A 34 -0.14 28.89 4.91
C GLY A 34 -1.06 27.75 4.47
N PRO A 35 -1.15 27.42 3.17
CA PRO A 35 -2.09 26.43 2.67
C PRO A 35 -2.00 25.17 3.53
N VAL A 36 -3.05 24.92 4.31
CA VAL A 36 -3.04 23.98 5.44
C VAL A 36 -2.85 22.53 4.96
N VAL A 37 -3.11 22.27 3.67
CA VAL A 37 -2.79 21.00 3.03
C VAL A 37 -2.42 21.23 1.56
N ASP A 38 -1.37 20.56 1.08
CA ASP A 38 -1.03 20.54 -0.35
C ASP A 38 -2.10 19.75 -1.13
N THR A 39 -2.92 20.48 -1.88
CA THR A 39 -3.99 19.91 -2.71
C THR A 39 -3.49 18.96 -3.79
N ALA A 40 -2.29 19.19 -4.35
CA ALA A 40 -1.73 18.32 -5.38
C ALA A 40 -1.28 16.99 -4.78
N LEU A 41 -0.67 17.03 -3.58
CA LEU A 41 -0.35 15.82 -2.83
C LEU A 41 -1.60 15.01 -2.51
N LEU A 42 -2.64 15.63 -1.96
CA LEU A 42 -3.90 14.94 -1.66
C LEU A 42 -4.55 14.30 -2.90
N ALA A 43 -4.56 15.02 -4.02
CA ALA A 43 -5.11 14.52 -5.27
C ALA A 43 -4.32 13.28 -5.75
N PHE A 44 -2.99 13.32 -5.68
CA PHE A 44 -2.14 12.19 -6.04
C PHE A 44 -2.39 10.97 -5.12
N LEU A 45 -2.47 11.16 -3.81
CA LEU A 45 -2.76 10.06 -2.86
C LEU A 45 -4.17 9.47 -3.08
N SER A 46 -5.15 10.32 -3.43
CA SER A 46 -6.50 9.87 -3.80
C SER A 46 -6.52 9.07 -5.10
N GLN A 47 -5.75 9.50 -6.11
CA GLN A 47 -5.55 8.76 -7.35
C GLN A 47 -4.90 7.40 -7.07
N ALA A 48 -3.88 7.36 -6.21
CA ALA A 48 -3.18 6.13 -5.86
C ALA A 48 -4.13 5.09 -5.24
N ARG A 49 -4.93 5.51 -4.24
CA ARG A 49 -5.95 4.65 -3.62
C ARG A 49 -6.94 4.12 -4.67
N SER A 50 -7.39 4.98 -5.59
CA SER A 50 -8.31 4.59 -6.66
C SER A 50 -7.69 3.58 -7.61
N ALA A 51 -6.41 3.74 -7.97
CA ALA A 51 -5.68 2.80 -8.82
C ALA A 51 -5.56 1.41 -8.18
N HIS A 52 -5.25 1.34 -6.88
CA HIS A 52 -5.22 0.08 -6.13
C HIS A 52 -6.59 -0.59 -6.07
N HIS A 53 -7.65 0.14 -5.75
CA HIS A 53 -9.02 -0.42 -5.78
C HIS A 53 -9.41 -0.96 -7.16
N VAL A 54 -9.05 -0.25 -8.24
CA VAL A 54 -9.28 -0.74 -9.61
C VAL A 54 -8.45 -2.00 -9.86
N ALA A 55 -7.19 -2.04 -9.43
CA ALA A 55 -6.34 -3.21 -9.61
C ALA A 55 -6.92 -4.44 -8.90
N ASP A 56 -7.37 -4.30 -7.65
CA ASP A 56 -7.99 -5.39 -6.89
C ASP A 56 -9.29 -5.88 -7.55
N ALA A 57 -10.14 -4.95 -8.00
CA ALA A 57 -11.37 -5.32 -8.71
C ALA A 57 -11.09 -6.06 -10.02
N ARG A 58 -10.01 -5.69 -10.74
CA ARG A 58 -9.60 -6.35 -11.98
C ARG A 58 -8.99 -7.72 -11.71
N GLU A 59 -8.11 -7.84 -10.72
CA GLU A 59 -7.54 -9.13 -10.29
C GLU A 59 -8.64 -10.10 -9.86
N ALA A 60 -9.61 -9.65 -9.05
CA ALA A 60 -10.75 -10.46 -8.60
C ALA A 60 -11.61 -10.98 -9.78
N SER A 61 -11.62 -10.26 -10.90
CA SER A 61 -12.30 -10.68 -12.14
C SER A 61 -11.43 -11.56 -13.07
N GLY A 62 -10.20 -11.88 -12.67
CA GLY A 62 -9.23 -12.62 -13.48
C GLY A 62 -8.48 -11.80 -14.52
N ASP A 63 -8.68 -10.48 -14.58
CA ASP A 63 -8.02 -9.58 -15.53
C ASP A 63 -6.75 -8.96 -14.91
N GLY A 64 -5.74 -9.80 -14.66
CA GLY A 64 -4.45 -9.37 -14.12
C GLY A 64 -3.73 -8.35 -15.00
N ALA A 65 -3.93 -8.40 -16.32
CA ALA A 65 -3.35 -7.44 -17.24
C ALA A 65 -3.95 -6.03 -17.06
N ALA A 66 -5.27 -5.92 -16.86
CA ALA A 66 -5.89 -4.64 -16.52
C ALA A 66 -5.48 -4.15 -15.14
N ALA A 67 -5.33 -5.06 -14.16
CA ALA A 67 -4.84 -4.71 -12.83
C ALA A 67 -3.46 -4.04 -12.91
N LEU A 68 -2.52 -4.67 -13.63
CA LEU A 68 -1.18 -4.12 -13.86
C LEU A 68 -1.20 -2.79 -14.61
N ARG A 69 -2.08 -2.61 -15.61
CA ARG A 69 -2.21 -1.32 -16.31
C ARG A 69 -2.65 -0.20 -15.38
N ALA A 70 -3.58 -0.45 -14.47
CA ALA A 70 -4.03 0.55 -13.50
C ALA A 70 -2.88 1.03 -12.60
N LEU A 71 -2.07 0.11 -12.08
CA LEU A 71 -0.92 0.43 -11.23
C LEU A 71 0.22 1.11 -12.00
N ARG A 72 0.52 0.67 -13.23
CA ARG A 72 1.54 1.33 -14.08
C ARG A 72 1.20 2.78 -14.36
N GLY A 73 -0.07 3.05 -14.67
CA GLY A 73 -0.56 4.40 -14.92
C GLY A 73 -0.29 5.34 -13.73
N LEU A 74 -0.33 4.84 -12.49
CA LEU A 74 0.07 5.61 -11.31
C LEU A 74 1.58 5.84 -11.25
N THR A 75 2.39 4.80 -11.50
CA THR A 75 3.87 4.94 -11.44
C THR A 75 4.46 5.84 -12.53
N GLU A 76 3.73 6.02 -13.62
CA GLU A 76 4.08 6.89 -14.75
C GLU A 76 3.40 8.27 -14.67
N ALA A 77 2.51 8.48 -13.70
CA ALA A 77 1.80 9.74 -13.54
C ALA A 77 2.72 10.91 -13.16
N VAL A 78 2.27 12.13 -13.48
CA VAL A 78 2.93 13.35 -13.03
C VAL A 78 2.88 13.41 -11.50
N LYS A 79 4.06 13.56 -10.89
CA LYS A 79 4.21 13.62 -9.44
C LYS A 79 3.95 15.05 -8.94
N PRO A 80 3.42 15.22 -7.71
CA PRO A 80 3.42 16.50 -7.03
C PRO A 80 4.84 17.08 -6.94
N PRO A 81 5.00 18.42 -6.99
CA PRO A 81 6.30 19.06 -6.86
C PRO A 81 6.90 18.81 -5.47
N GLY A 82 8.22 18.91 -5.35
CA GLY A 82 8.92 18.81 -4.06
C GLY A 82 9.19 17.39 -3.56
N ALA A 83 8.72 16.35 -4.25
CA ALA A 83 8.94 14.94 -3.91
C ALA A 83 8.66 14.61 -2.43
N PRO A 84 7.42 14.88 -1.94
CA PRO A 84 7.08 14.60 -0.55
C PRO A 84 7.21 13.10 -0.25
N PRO A 85 7.61 12.71 0.97
CA PRO A 85 7.87 11.32 1.32
C PRO A 85 6.66 10.41 1.08
N GLU A 86 5.44 10.91 1.28
CA GLU A 86 4.20 10.16 1.06
C GLU A 86 4.04 9.69 -0.41
N VAL A 87 4.58 10.45 -1.38
CA VAL A 87 4.59 10.05 -2.80
C VAL A 87 5.57 8.89 -3.02
N GLU A 88 6.74 8.94 -2.39
CA GLU A 88 7.73 7.88 -2.52
C GLU A 88 7.24 6.58 -1.85
N GLU A 89 6.62 6.70 -0.69
CA GLU A 89 5.98 5.60 0.05
C GLU A 89 4.87 4.91 -0.75
N VAL A 90 3.92 5.66 -1.30
CA VAL A 90 2.83 5.06 -2.10
C VAL A 90 3.34 4.46 -3.41
N LEU A 91 4.40 5.02 -3.99
CA LEU A 91 5.05 4.46 -5.18
C LEU A 91 5.86 3.19 -4.87
N ALA A 92 6.40 3.05 -3.66
CA ALA A 92 7.02 1.81 -3.20
C ALA A 92 5.96 0.71 -3.02
N ASP A 93 4.86 1.02 -2.35
CA ASP A 93 3.72 0.11 -2.14
C ASP A 93 3.10 -0.35 -3.47
N THR A 94 2.85 0.58 -4.39
CA THR A 94 2.33 0.29 -5.73
C THR A 94 3.23 -0.69 -6.48
N ARG A 95 4.55 -0.55 -6.36
CA ARG A 95 5.50 -1.46 -7.02
C ARG A 95 5.58 -2.83 -6.35
N ALA A 96 5.40 -2.90 -5.03
CA ALA A 96 5.24 -4.17 -4.34
C ALA A 96 4.01 -4.91 -4.89
N ARG A 97 2.87 -4.22 -5.01
CA ARG A 97 1.65 -4.80 -5.58
C ARG A 97 1.80 -5.22 -7.05
N MET A 98 2.51 -4.43 -7.87
CA MET A 98 2.84 -4.82 -9.25
C MET A 98 3.70 -6.09 -9.29
N ALA A 99 4.71 -6.20 -8.42
CA ALA A 99 5.58 -7.38 -8.38
C ALA A 99 4.82 -8.65 -7.98
N ASP A 100 3.90 -8.54 -7.03
CA ASP A 100 3.02 -9.63 -6.66
C ASP A 100 2.21 -10.12 -7.87
N LEU A 101 1.46 -9.23 -8.54
CA LEU A 101 0.68 -9.55 -9.75
C LEU A 101 1.53 -10.15 -10.88
N LEU A 102 2.72 -9.59 -11.14
CA LEU A 102 3.64 -10.11 -12.16
C LEU A 102 4.10 -11.53 -11.83
N SER A 103 4.42 -11.82 -10.57
CA SER A 103 4.84 -13.15 -10.15
C SER A 103 3.71 -14.18 -10.18
N GLN A 104 2.46 -13.78 -9.94
CA GLN A 104 1.29 -14.64 -10.15
C GLN A 104 1.15 -15.04 -11.63
N ALA A 105 1.53 -14.16 -12.56
CA ALA A 105 1.57 -14.43 -13.99
C ALA A 105 2.85 -15.17 -14.46
N GLY A 106 3.74 -15.57 -13.55
CA GLY A 106 5.01 -16.22 -13.86
C GLY A 106 6.08 -15.28 -14.44
N GLN A 107 5.85 -13.97 -14.42
CA GLN A 107 6.75 -12.94 -14.94
C GLN A 107 7.77 -12.51 -13.87
N PHE A 108 8.60 -13.45 -13.42
CA PHE A 108 9.43 -13.26 -12.23
C PHE A 108 10.51 -12.18 -12.37
N ASP A 109 11.14 -12.06 -13.54
CA ASP A 109 12.19 -11.05 -13.74
C ASP A 109 11.63 -9.62 -13.78
N GLU A 110 10.41 -9.48 -14.30
CA GLU A 110 9.69 -8.21 -14.30
C GLU A 110 9.21 -7.84 -12.89
N ALA A 111 8.80 -8.84 -12.09
CA ALA A 111 8.50 -8.65 -10.68
C ALA A 111 9.73 -8.15 -9.90
N ASP A 112 10.90 -8.73 -10.15
CA ASP A 112 12.16 -8.26 -9.55
C ASP A 112 12.52 -6.83 -9.95
N ALA A 113 12.30 -6.48 -11.23
CA ALA A 113 12.52 -5.12 -11.70
C ALA A 113 11.59 -4.11 -11.01
N ALA A 114 10.32 -4.48 -10.78
CA ALA A 114 9.37 -3.67 -10.02
C ALA A 114 9.82 -3.49 -8.56
N ILE A 115 10.26 -4.57 -7.88
CA ILE A 115 10.82 -4.50 -6.52
C ILE A 115 12.05 -3.58 -6.47
N ALA A 116 12.99 -3.77 -7.39
CA ALA A 116 14.20 -2.95 -7.46
C ALA A 116 13.88 -1.47 -7.68
N ALA A 117 12.83 -1.16 -8.46
CA ALA A 117 12.33 0.18 -8.61
C ALA A 117 11.68 0.72 -7.34
N GLY A 118 10.90 -0.08 -6.61
CA GLY A 118 10.30 0.32 -5.33
C GLY A 118 11.34 0.60 -4.24
N LEU A 119 12.41 -0.20 -4.20
CA LEU A 119 13.50 0.00 -3.23
C LEU A 119 14.25 1.34 -3.43
N ARG A 120 14.20 1.92 -4.63
CA ARG A 120 14.74 3.28 -4.86
C ARG A 120 13.88 4.37 -4.22
N ASN A 121 12.57 4.13 -4.04
CA ASN A 121 11.68 5.04 -3.33
C ASN A 121 11.73 4.85 -1.80
N ALA A 122 12.28 3.72 -1.32
CA ALA A 122 12.40 3.40 0.10
C ALA A 122 13.88 3.15 0.50
N PRO A 123 14.72 4.20 0.51
CA PRO A 123 16.17 4.05 0.71
C PRO A 123 16.56 3.67 2.14
N GLY A 124 15.74 4.04 3.13
CA GLY A 124 15.97 3.75 4.55
C GLY A 124 15.02 2.69 5.12
N PRO A 125 15.30 2.22 6.35
CA PRO A 125 14.38 1.38 7.11
C PRO A 125 13.00 2.05 7.22
N SER A 126 11.99 1.37 6.70
CA SER A 126 10.60 1.83 6.67
C SER A 126 9.68 0.63 6.53
N TYR A 127 8.41 0.82 6.86
CA TYR A 127 7.37 -0.19 6.60
C TYR A 127 7.39 -0.62 5.12
N PHE A 128 7.44 0.33 4.19
CA PHE A 128 7.42 0.09 2.74
C PHE A 128 8.65 -0.69 2.25
N ARG A 129 9.85 -0.41 2.77
CA ARG A 129 11.05 -1.19 2.45
C ARG A 129 10.92 -2.64 2.95
N GLY A 130 10.42 -2.82 4.17
CA GLY A 130 10.16 -4.14 4.74
C GLY A 130 9.15 -4.92 3.89
N HIS A 131 8.05 -4.27 3.48
CA HIS A 131 7.02 -4.87 2.63
C HIS A 131 7.56 -5.27 1.24
N LEU A 132 8.43 -4.46 0.62
CA LEU A 132 9.09 -4.84 -0.64
C LEU A 132 9.96 -6.09 -0.50
N MET A 133 10.63 -6.27 0.64
CA MET A 133 11.44 -7.47 0.91
C MET A 133 10.57 -8.70 1.18
N GLU A 134 9.44 -8.53 1.89
CA GLU A 134 8.44 -9.58 2.06
C GLU A 134 7.89 -10.04 0.70
N VAL A 135 7.47 -9.10 -0.16
CA VAL A 135 6.98 -9.42 -1.51
C VAL A 135 8.06 -10.10 -2.34
N ARG A 136 9.33 -9.67 -2.26
CA ARG A 136 10.44 -10.40 -2.91
C ARG A 136 10.51 -11.85 -2.44
N GLY A 137 10.35 -12.10 -1.13
CA GLY A 137 10.26 -13.44 -0.57
C GLY A 137 9.18 -14.27 -1.26
N ALA A 138 7.97 -13.72 -1.38
CA ALA A 138 6.83 -14.38 -2.03
C ALA A 138 7.04 -14.60 -3.54
N VAL A 139 7.66 -13.65 -4.25
CA VAL A 139 8.02 -13.79 -5.68
C VAL A 139 8.94 -14.99 -5.87
N GLU A 140 9.97 -15.11 -5.03
CA GLU A 140 10.94 -16.21 -5.11
C GLU A 140 10.33 -17.57 -4.71
N GLU A 141 9.38 -17.63 -3.78
CA GLU A 141 8.63 -18.87 -3.51
C GLU A 141 7.83 -19.34 -4.74
N ARG A 142 7.17 -18.40 -5.44
CA ARG A 142 6.45 -18.73 -6.68
C ARG A 142 7.42 -19.19 -7.77
N ARG A 143 8.59 -18.54 -7.88
CA ARG A 143 9.67 -18.94 -8.80
C ARG A 143 10.17 -20.35 -8.47
N GLU A 144 10.43 -20.64 -7.20
CA GLU A 144 10.83 -21.96 -6.71
C GLU A 144 9.84 -23.04 -7.14
N LYS A 145 8.55 -22.84 -6.85
CA LYS A 145 7.48 -23.78 -7.22
C LYS A 145 7.43 -24.03 -8.73
N ALA A 146 7.53 -22.95 -9.52
CA ALA A 146 7.54 -23.05 -10.99
C ALA A 146 8.76 -23.84 -11.50
N LEU A 147 9.96 -23.55 -10.99
CA LEU A 147 11.20 -24.24 -11.35
C LEU A 147 11.16 -25.73 -10.95
N ARG A 148 10.65 -26.04 -9.75
CA ARG A 148 10.50 -27.41 -9.27
C ARG A 148 9.53 -28.19 -10.16
N GLY A 149 8.41 -27.58 -10.58
CA GLY A 149 7.47 -28.16 -11.53
C GLY A 149 8.07 -28.42 -12.92
N GLN A 150 9.13 -27.71 -13.30
CA GLN A 150 9.89 -27.90 -14.55
C GLN A 150 11.05 -28.90 -14.41
N GLY A 151 11.26 -29.50 -13.23
CA GLY A 151 12.40 -30.39 -12.96
C GLY A 151 13.73 -29.68 -12.75
N ARG A 152 13.74 -28.35 -12.62
CA ARG A 152 14.94 -27.52 -12.44
C ARG A 152 15.32 -27.42 -10.95
N GLY A 153 15.64 -28.56 -10.35
CA GLY A 153 15.80 -28.70 -8.89
C GLY A 153 16.84 -27.74 -8.29
N GLN A 154 18.03 -27.65 -8.88
CA GLN A 154 19.09 -26.78 -8.36
C GLN A 154 18.70 -25.29 -8.36
N GLU A 155 18.05 -24.83 -9.44
CA GLU A 155 17.60 -23.44 -9.55
C GLU A 155 16.43 -23.15 -8.60
N ALA A 156 15.55 -24.14 -8.38
CA ALA A 156 14.50 -24.07 -7.39
C ALA A 156 15.11 -23.89 -5.98
N ASP A 157 16.12 -24.68 -5.62
CA ASP A 157 16.77 -24.56 -4.32
C ASP A 157 17.44 -23.19 -4.13
N SER A 158 18.07 -22.64 -5.16
CA SER A 158 18.58 -21.25 -5.13
C SER A 158 17.47 -20.21 -4.99
N ALA A 159 16.29 -20.41 -5.61
CA ALA A 159 15.14 -19.52 -5.42
C ALA A 159 14.61 -19.59 -3.98
N ARG A 160 14.55 -20.79 -3.39
CA ARG A 160 14.20 -20.97 -1.99
C ARG A 160 15.15 -20.24 -1.05
N GLU A 161 16.45 -20.31 -1.28
CA GLU A 161 17.45 -19.58 -0.48
C GLU A 161 17.24 -18.06 -0.57
N ARG A 162 17.02 -17.53 -1.78
CA ARG A 162 16.71 -16.09 -1.97
C ARG A 162 15.41 -15.67 -1.29
N SER A 163 14.40 -16.53 -1.32
CA SER A 163 13.13 -16.27 -0.63
C SER A 163 13.31 -16.13 0.88
N LEU A 164 13.99 -17.10 1.50
CA LEU A 164 14.27 -17.07 2.95
C LEU A 164 15.09 -15.84 3.34
N ALA A 165 16.15 -15.55 2.59
CA ALA A 165 16.98 -14.37 2.83
C ALA A 165 16.18 -13.05 2.72
N ALA A 166 15.20 -12.99 1.80
CA ALA A 166 14.35 -11.81 1.65
C ALA A 166 13.40 -11.62 2.85
N TYR A 167 12.80 -12.70 3.35
CA TYR A 167 11.96 -12.63 4.56
C TYR A 167 12.77 -12.31 5.82
N GLU A 168 13.98 -12.86 5.96
CA GLU A 168 14.89 -12.52 7.07
C GLU A 168 15.24 -11.04 7.07
N GLU A 169 15.56 -10.46 5.91
CA GLU A 169 15.80 -9.03 5.78
C GLU A 169 14.53 -8.21 6.05
N ALA A 170 13.35 -8.66 5.61
CA ALA A 170 12.08 -8.02 5.92
C ALA A 170 11.83 -7.96 7.44
N MET A 171 12.03 -9.07 8.16
CA MET A 171 11.91 -9.14 9.61
C MET A 171 12.88 -8.18 10.32
N LYS A 172 14.14 -8.14 9.86
CA LYS A 172 15.15 -7.22 10.41
C LYS A 172 14.76 -5.76 10.22
N ILE A 173 14.32 -5.36 9.03
CA ILE A 173 13.87 -4.00 8.73
C ILE A 173 12.66 -3.64 9.61
N GLN A 174 11.68 -4.53 9.73
CA GLN A 174 10.49 -4.28 10.55
C GLN A 174 10.84 -4.16 12.04
N ALA A 175 11.75 -4.99 12.56
CA ALA A 175 12.23 -4.88 13.93
C ALA A 175 12.89 -3.52 14.20
N GLU A 176 13.68 -3.01 13.26
CA GLU A 176 14.27 -1.67 13.34
C GLU A 176 13.21 -0.57 13.34
N VAL A 177 12.21 -0.65 12.45
CA VAL A 177 11.10 0.31 12.40
C VAL A 177 10.31 0.33 13.71
N ILE A 178 10.08 -0.83 14.32
CA ILE A 178 9.41 -0.95 15.62
C ILE A 178 10.25 -0.29 16.72
N ASP A 179 11.54 -0.60 16.83
CA ASP A 179 12.44 -0.01 17.83
C ASP A 179 12.50 1.53 17.70
N GLN A 180 12.66 2.05 16.48
CA GLN A 180 12.67 3.49 16.22
C GLN A 180 11.35 4.16 16.62
N SER A 181 10.21 3.53 16.33
CA SER A 181 8.89 4.07 16.66
C SER A 181 8.65 4.12 18.17
N LEU A 182 9.06 3.07 18.89
CA LEU A 182 8.94 3.01 20.35
C LEU A 182 9.85 4.03 21.06
N ARG A 183 11.09 4.21 20.57
CA ARG A 183 11.99 5.25 21.10
C ARG A 183 11.45 6.65 20.93
N ARG A 184 10.81 6.94 19.79
CA ARG A 184 10.20 8.26 19.50
C ARG A 184 8.99 8.54 20.38
N ALA A 185 8.21 7.52 20.74
CA ALA A 185 7.02 7.70 21.58
C ALA A 185 7.36 8.14 23.02
N GLY A 186 8.60 7.91 23.49
CA GLY A 186 9.04 8.23 24.84
C GLY A 186 8.32 7.40 25.93
N PRO A 187 8.72 7.53 27.21
CA PRO A 187 7.95 6.96 28.31
C PRO A 187 6.59 7.65 28.40
N ALA A 188 5.52 6.87 28.57
CA ALA A 188 4.18 7.41 28.78
C ALA A 188 4.20 8.41 29.96
N PRO A 189 3.54 9.58 29.86
CA PRO A 189 3.49 10.53 30.96
C PRO A 189 2.93 9.80 32.18
N SER A 190 3.72 9.74 33.26
CA SER A 190 3.26 9.15 34.50
C SER A 190 2.04 9.93 34.97
N ALA A 191 0.92 9.24 35.18
CA ALA A 191 -0.27 9.84 35.76
C ALA A 191 0.09 10.30 37.18
N SER A 192 0.45 11.57 37.33
CA SER A 192 0.54 12.23 38.62
C SER A 192 -0.87 12.21 39.24
N LYS A 193 -0.98 11.53 40.37
CA LYS A 193 -2.18 11.53 41.23
C LYS A 193 -2.30 12.84 41.99
#